data_AF-A0A0N0D2F3-F1
#
_entry.id   AF-A0A0N0D2F3-F1
#
_cell.length_a   1.000
_cell.length_b   1.000
_cell.length_c   1.000
_cell.angle_alpha   90.00
_cell.angle_beta   90.00
_cell.angle_gamma   90.00
#
_symmetry.space_group_name_H-M   'P 1'
#
loop_
_entity.id
_entity.type
_entity.pdbx_description
1 polymer ?
#
loop_
_entity_poly.entity_id
_entity_poly.type
_entity_poly.pdbx_seq_one_letter_code
_entity_poly.pdbx_strand_id
1 'polypeptide(L)' 'MEILQNIISLPKIEKLLIMEYLWQDLFEENNTLDSPDWHKKALAETEKRVMEGKEEIINWTDAKRSLRKSFE' A
#
# COMPACT_ATOMS: atom_id res chain seq x y z
N MET A 1 20.29 12.04 -13.83
CA MET A 1 20.88 11.23 -12.75
C MET A 1 21.31 9.89 -13.35
N GLU A 2 22.60 9.61 -13.32
CA GLU A 2 23.23 8.41 -13.88
C GLU A 2 22.64 7.11 -13.32
N ILE A 3 22.27 7.08 -12.04
CA ILE A 3 21.63 5.95 -11.35
C ILE A 3 20.32 5.52 -12.05
N LEU A 4 19.47 6.46 -12.47
CA LEU A 4 18.20 6.12 -13.12
C LEU A 4 18.43 5.50 -14.50
N GLN A 5 19.44 5.97 -15.22
CA GLN A 5 19.83 5.39 -16.52
C GLN A 5 20.36 3.96 -16.35
N ASN A 6 21.13 3.72 -15.29
CA ASN A 6 21.64 2.40 -14.96
C ASN A 6 20.49 1.42 -14.65
N ILE A 7 19.54 1.80 -13.79
CA ILE A 7 18.37 0.96 -13.46
C ILE A 7 17.54 0.63 -14.71
N ILE A 8 17.34 1.60 -15.61
CA ILE A 8 16.57 1.41 -16.85
C ILE A 8 17.26 0.40 -17.78
N SER A 9 18.59 0.31 -17.77
CA SER A 9 19.35 -0.64 -18.59
C SER A 9 19.31 -2.10 -18.11
N LEU A 10 18.90 -2.35 -16.85
CA LEU A 10 18.92 -3.69 -16.25
C LEU A 10 17.86 -4.64 -16.84
N PRO A 11 18.09 -5.96 -16.79
CA PRO A 11 17.07 -6.98 -17.03
C PRO A 11 15.84 -6.80 -16.11
N LYS A 12 14.67 -7.26 -16.58
CA LYS A 12 13.41 -7.12 -15.83
C LYS A 12 13.48 -7.71 -14.42
N ILE A 13 14.15 -8.85 -14.26
CA ILE A 13 14.25 -9.52 -12.96
C ILE A 13 15.06 -8.69 -11.96
N GLU A 14 16.14 -8.06 -12.40
CA GLU A 14 16.99 -7.21 -11.55
C GLU A 14 16.27 -5.92 -11.16
N LYS A 15 15.49 -5.33 -12.09
CA LYS A 15 14.62 -4.19 -11.77
C LYS A 15 13.61 -4.53 -10.67
N LEU A 16 13.00 -5.72 -10.73
CA LEU A 16 12.06 -6.17 -9.72
C LEU A 16 12.75 -6.42 -8.38
N LEU A 17 13.93 -7.05 -8.36
CA LEU A 17 14.70 -7.26 -7.13
C LEU A 17 15.10 -5.93 -6.47
N ILE A 18 15.53 -4.95 -7.26
CA ILE A 18 15.82 -3.61 -6.76
C ILE A 18 14.57 -2.95 -6.20
N MET A 19 13.42 -3.07 -6.88
CA MET A 19 12.15 -2.54 -6.38
C MET A 19 11.77 -3.15 -5.03
N GLU A 20 11.89 -4.47 -4.86
CA GLU A 20 11.61 -5.15 -3.59
C GLU A 20 12.57 -4.71 -2.49
N TYR A 21 13.87 -4.61 -2.79
CA TYR A 21 14.87 -4.18 -1.81
C TYR A 21 14.65 -2.72 -1.38
N LEU A 22 14.39 -1.82 -2.33
CA LEU A 22 14.03 -0.44 -2.05
C LEU A 22 12.73 -0.35 -1.24
N TRP A 23 11.75 -1.19 -1.55
CA TRP A 23 10.51 -1.24 -0.80
C TRP A 23 10.73 -1.70 0.64
N GLN A 24 11.54 -2.73 0.86
CA GLN A 24 11.91 -3.17 2.22
C GLN A 24 12.67 -2.08 2.97
N ASP A 25 13.69 -1.47 2.36
CA ASP A 25 14.50 -0.40 2.95
C ASP A 25 13.67 0.81 3.38
N LEU A 26 12.74 1.26 2.53
CA LEU A 26 11.84 2.39 2.83
C LEU A 26 10.88 2.10 4.00
N PHE A 27 10.64 0.83 4.32
CA PHE A 27 9.68 0.37 5.32
C PHE A 27 10.34 -0.19 6.59
N GLU A 28 11.59 -0.68 6.54
CA GLU A 28 12.17 -1.43 7.66
C GLU A 28 12.71 -0.58 8.81
N GLU A 29 13.12 0.68 8.63
CA GLU A 29 13.55 1.50 9.77
C GLU A 29 13.26 2.99 9.56
N ASN A 30 12.52 3.61 10.49
CA ASN A 30 12.53 5.06 10.74
C ASN A 30 12.06 6.01 9.62
N ASN A 31 10.91 5.78 8.98
CA ASN A 31 10.34 6.82 8.15
C ASN A 31 9.47 7.80 8.97
N THR A 32 10.07 8.95 9.25
CA THR A 32 9.52 10.22 9.73
C THR A 32 8.47 10.85 8.80
N LEU A 33 7.79 10.01 8.01
CA LEU A 33 6.69 10.43 7.17
C LEU A 33 5.44 10.53 8.04
N ASP A 34 5.13 11.76 8.41
CA ASP A 34 3.84 12.06 9.02
C ASP A 34 2.73 11.54 8.09
N SER A 35 1.77 10.84 8.68
CA SER A 35 0.54 10.51 7.97
C SER A 35 -0.05 11.79 7.39
N PRO A 36 -0.49 11.81 6.11
CA PRO A 36 -1.15 12.97 5.54
C PRO A 36 -2.33 13.44 6.41
N ASP A 37 -2.58 14.75 6.49
CA ASP A 37 -3.64 15.31 7.34
C ASP A 37 -5.02 14.69 7.11
N TRP A 38 -5.31 14.29 5.87
CA TRP A 38 -6.58 13.65 5.52
C TRP A 38 -6.74 12.25 6.14
N HIS A 39 -5.64 11.55 6.45
CA HIS A 39 -5.66 10.16 6.90
C HIS A 39 -6.41 10.01 8.23
N LYS A 40 -6.13 10.90 9.18
CA LYS A 40 -6.83 10.91 10.48
C LYS A 40 -8.34 11.12 10.33
N LYS A 41 -8.74 12.02 9.43
CA LYS A 41 -10.15 12.30 9.17
C LYS A 41 -10.85 11.08 8.55
N ALA A 42 -10.22 10.44 7.55
CA ALA A 42 -10.77 9.24 6.91
C ALA A 42 -10.94 8.07 7.89
N LEU A 43 -10.00 7.87 8.81
CA LEU A 43 -10.09 6.87 9.87
C LEU A 43 -11.27 7.16 10.82
N ALA A 44 -11.37 8.39 11.34
CA ALA A 44 -12.44 8.77 12.24
C ALA A 44 -13.85 8.66 11.60
N GLU A 45 -13.98 9.02 10.32
CA GLU A 45 -15.22 8.84 9.58
C GLU A 45 -15.59 7.36 9.42
N THR A 46 -14.59 6.50 9.19
CA THR A 46 -14.78 5.06 9.05
C THR A 46 -15.16 4.41 10.38
N GLU A 47 -14.46 4.75 11.47
CA GLU A 47 -14.81 4.30 12.83
C GLU A 47 -16.25 4.67 13.19
N LYS A 48 -16.67 5.90 12.89
CA LYS A 48 -18.05 6.34 13.10
C LYS A 48 -19.05 5.49 12.30
N ARG A 49 -18.78 5.21 11.02
CA ARG A 49 -19.68 4.36 10.21
C ARG A 49 -19.76 2.93 10.74
N VAL A 50 -18.65 2.36 11.20
CA VAL A 50 -18.64 1.04 11.85
C VAL A 50 -19.51 1.05 13.11
N MET A 51 -19.35 2.05 13.99
CA MET A 51 -20.17 2.18 15.20
C MET A 51 -21.66 2.37 14.90
N GLU A 52 -22.00 3.05 13.80
CA GLU A 52 -23.37 3.24 13.33
C GLU A 52 -23.93 2.02 12.58
N GLY A 53 -23.16 0.95 12.40
CA GLY A 53 -23.56 -0.25 11.65
C GLY A 53 -23.66 -0.05 10.14
N LYS A 54 -23.02 1.01 9.61
CA LYS A 54 -23.02 1.39 8.18
C LYS A 54 -21.81 0.86 7.41
N GLU A 55 -20.89 0.16 8.08
CA GLU A 55 -19.68 -0.39 7.50
C GLU A 55 -19.43 -1.78 8.12
N GLU A 56 -19.07 -2.76 7.28
CA GLU A 56 -18.83 -4.13 7.72
C GLU A 56 -17.33 -4.42 7.82
N ILE A 57 -16.92 -5.09 8.90
CA ILE A 57 -15.55 -5.58 9.05
C ILE A 57 -15.45 -6.94 8.36
N ILE A 58 -14.60 -7.03 7.34
CA ILE A 58 -14.37 -8.25 6.58
C ILE A 58 -12.92 -8.73 6.76
N ASN A 59 -12.73 -10.05 6.78
CA ASN A 59 -11.38 -10.62 6.74
C ASN A 59 -10.65 -10.19 5.46
N TRP A 60 -9.39 -9.77 5.58
CA TRP A 60 -8.59 -9.29 4.45
C TRP A 60 -8.49 -10.28 3.28
N THR A 61 -8.41 -11.57 3.57
CA THR A 61 -8.34 -12.62 2.55
C THR A 61 -9.66 -12.73 1.78
N ASP A 62 -10.79 -12.61 2.49
CA ASP A 62 -12.12 -12.66 1.88
C ASP A 62 -12.42 -11.39 1.08
N ALA A 63 -12.03 -10.21 1.58
CA ALA A 63 -12.15 -8.95 0.85
C ALA A 63 -11.42 -9.00 -0.50
N LYS A 64 -10.17 -9.47 -0.51
CA LYS A 64 -9.39 -9.66 -1.75
C LYS A 64 -10.06 -10.65 -2.71
N ARG A 65 -10.66 -11.73 -2.18
CA ARG A 65 -11.39 -12.71 -3.00
C ARG A 65 -12.60 -12.07 -3.65
N SER A 66 -13.42 -11.33 -2.90
CA SER A 66 -14.61 -10.65 -3.41
C SER A 66 -14.27 -9.61 -4.47
N LEU A 67 -13.23 -8.80 -4.24
CA LEU A 67 -12.77 -7.81 -5.23
C LEU A 67 -12.36 -8.46 -6.55
N ARG A 68 -11.56 -9.53 -6.51
CA ARG A 68 -11.15 -10.23 -7.75
C ARG A 68 -12.35 -10.76 -8.53
N LYS A 69 -13.33 -11.36 -7.84
CA LYS A 69 -14.58 -11.83 -8.46
C LYS A 69 -15.41 -10.71 -9.10
N SER A 70 -15.35 -9.49 -8.58
CA SER A 70 -16.11 -8.36 -9.15
C SER A 70 -15.57 -7.83 -10.48
N PHE A 71 -14.37 -8.27 -10.88
CA PHE A 71 -13.73 -7.90 -12.15
C PHE A 71 -13.62 -9.07 -13.15
N GLU A 72 -14.27 -10.20 -12.86
CA GLU A 72 -14.47 -11.33 -13.78
C GLU A 72 -15.80 -11.17 -14.54
#